data_AF-A0A8S1HTB9-F1
#
_entry.id   AF-A0A8S1HTB9-F1
#
_cell.length_a   1.000
_cell.length_b   1.000
_cell.length_c   1.000
_cell.angle_alpha   90.00
_cell.angle_beta   90.00
_cell.angle_gamma   90.00
#
_symmetry.space_group_name_H-M   'P 1'
#
loop_
_entity.id
_entity.type
_entity.pdbx_description
1 polymer ?
#
loop_
_entity_poly.entity_id
_entity_poly.type
_entity_poly.pdbx_seq_one_letter_code
_entity_poly.pdbx_strand_id
1 'polypeptide(L)'
;MHWDQFKHLYKQHFKVNADVQRDLIDGDFDLLKYKLQCPDCRSGRDGARVNGVQQIVTFKNVLCPHLRYECGSTNVWRGMLELLQIFHDSRNNVRKLWGMGLLLGFLEFEEVDNLLAKHKSALIMRLSFVTGGTICFTVKSTAHTIDANATKPLHLEPLDLKRLQQKCLKDYLRDIADAEKVLFMCFNGVSYGIVTRVADKG
;
A
#
# COMPACT_ATOMS: atom_id res chain seq x y z
N MET A 1 15.57 16.94 9.75
CA MET A 1 16.10 15.57 9.66
C MET A 1 16.31 15.22 8.20
N HIS A 2 17.43 14.61 7.83
CA HIS A 2 17.65 14.21 6.43
C HIS A 2 16.73 13.06 6.03
N TRP A 3 16.41 12.95 4.74
CA TRP A 3 15.51 11.94 4.19
C TRP A 3 15.94 10.51 4.56
N ASP A 4 17.21 10.17 4.38
CA ASP A 4 17.70 8.82 4.66
C ASP A 4 17.62 8.46 6.15
N GLN A 5 17.87 9.44 7.02
CA GLN A 5 17.69 9.27 8.45
C GLN A 5 16.21 9.06 8.81
N PHE A 6 15.31 9.82 8.18
CA PHE A 6 13.86 9.62 8.37
C PHE A 6 13.42 8.24 7.91
N LYS A 7 13.84 7.77 6.72
CA LYS A 7 13.55 6.43 6.22
C LYS A 7 14.01 5.37 7.22
N HIS A 8 15.26 5.45 7.67
CA HIS A 8 15.83 4.50 8.61
C HIS A 8 15.02 4.43 9.92
N LEU A 9 14.71 5.58 10.51
CA LEU A 9 13.93 5.64 11.75
C LEU A 9 12.50 5.15 11.55
N TYR A 10 11.86 5.46 10.42
CA TYR A 10 10.50 4.99 10.15
C TYR A 10 10.44 3.49 9.89
N LYS A 11 11.43 2.91 9.20
CA LYS A 11 11.57 1.44 9.07
C LYS A 11 11.62 0.75 10.44
N GLN A 12 12.50 1.24 11.32
CA GLN A 12 12.61 0.72 12.69
C GLN A 12 11.30 0.90 13.47
N HIS A 13 10.70 2.09 13.39
CA HIS A 13 9.43 2.38 14.04
C HIS A 13 8.32 1.44 13.56
N PHE A 14 8.17 1.27 12.25
CA PHE A 14 7.20 0.35 11.66
C PHE A 14 7.46 -1.09 12.10
N LYS A 15 8.69 -1.58 11.97
CA LYS A 15 9.05 -2.95 12.33
C LYS A 15 8.69 -3.29 13.78
N VAL A 16 9.07 -2.41 14.72
CA VAL A 16 8.81 -2.61 16.15
C VAL A 16 7.33 -2.45 16.47
N ASN A 17 6.69 -1.39 15.99
CA ASN A 17 5.32 -1.10 16.38
C ASN A 17 4.32 -1.99 15.67
N ALA A 18 4.51 -2.35 14.41
CA ALA A 18 3.67 -3.33 13.72
C ALA A 18 3.95 -4.78 14.16
N ASP A 19 5.01 -4.99 14.97
CA ASP A 19 5.44 -6.31 15.45
C ASP A 19 5.60 -7.31 14.30
N VAL A 20 6.43 -6.92 13.32
CA VAL A 20 6.74 -7.66 12.10
C VAL A 20 8.24 -7.89 11.95
N GLN A 21 8.61 -8.99 11.27
CA GLN A 21 10.01 -9.26 10.95
C GLN A 21 10.45 -8.67 9.61
N ARG A 22 9.56 -8.72 8.61
CA ARG A 22 9.76 -8.12 7.29
C ARG A 22 9.63 -6.61 7.38
N ASP A 23 10.67 -5.90 6.96
CA ASP A 23 10.73 -4.44 6.98
C ASP A 23 10.13 -3.82 5.70
N LEU A 24 9.95 -2.50 5.69
CA LEU A 24 9.70 -1.72 4.49
C LEU A 24 10.98 -1.61 3.65
N ILE A 25 10.84 -1.66 2.34
CA ILE A 25 11.96 -1.50 1.39
C ILE A 25 12.13 -0.03 1.01
N ASP A 26 13.23 0.34 0.35
CA ASP A 26 13.45 1.74 -0.02
C ASP A 26 12.41 2.29 -1.00
N GLY A 27 11.93 1.47 -1.96
CA GLY A 27 10.90 1.87 -2.92
C GLY A 27 9.56 2.24 -2.26
N ASP A 28 9.24 1.63 -1.11
CA ASP A 28 8.03 1.97 -0.33
C ASP A 28 8.01 3.44 0.12
N PHE A 29 9.16 4.10 0.15
CA PHE A 29 9.28 5.49 0.58
C PHE A 29 9.16 6.48 -0.57
N ASP A 30 9.20 6.04 -1.83
CA ASP A 30 9.16 6.96 -2.97
C ASP A 30 7.82 7.71 -3.02
N LEU A 31 6.71 6.98 -2.86
CA LEU A 31 5.37 7.58 -2.73
C LEU A 31 5.29 8.53 -1.51
N LEU A 32 5.90 8.16 -0.39
CA LEU A 32 5.89 8.98 0.83
C LEU A 32 6.68 10.29 0.64
N LYS A 33 7.75 10.25 -0.17
CA LYS A 33 8.57 11.41 -0.51
C LYS A 33 7.79 12.46 -1.27
N TYR A 34 6.87 12.04 -2.14
CA TYR A 34 5.92 12.92 -2.80
C TYR A 34 4.83 13.40 -1.86
N LYS A 35 4.23 12.50 -1.07
CA LYS A 35 3.13 12.84 -0.14
C LYS A 35 3.52 13.84 0.95
N LEU A 36 4.80 13.94 1.33
CA LEU A 36 5.29 14.92 2.30
C LEU A 36 5.50 16.34 1.72
N GLN A 37 5.27 16.52 0.42
CA GLN A 37 5.39 17.80 -0.27
C GLN A 37 4.04 18.52 -0.28
N CYS A 38 3.88 19.46 0.64
CA CYS A 38 2.73 20.36 0.61
C CYS A 38 3.01 21.53 -0.35
N PRO A 39 2.13 21.81 -1.33
CA PRO A 39 2.26 22.97 -2.21
C PRO A 39 1.97 24.29 -1.47
N ASP A 40 1.06 24.26 -0.49
CA ASP A 40 0.62 25.45 0.25
C ASP A 40 1.58 25.82 1.39
N CYS A 41 2.23 24.83 1.99
CA CYS A 41 3.30 25.08 2.95
C CYS A 41 4.60 25.37 2.21
N ARG A 42 4.75 26.61 1.73
CA ARG A 42 6.03 27.16 1.29
C ARG A 42 6.95 27.38 2.48
N SER A 43 7.51 26.30 3.01
CA SER A 43 8.51 26.35 4.08
C SER A 43 9.72 25.50 3.71
N GLY A 44 10.37 25.86 2.60
CA GLY A 44 11.72 25.40 2.32
C GLY A 44 12.72 26.45 2.78
N ARG A 45 13.63 26.09 3.70
CA ARG A 45 14.97 26.68 3.69
C ARG A 45 15.63 26.31 2.35
N ASP A 46 16.54 27.13 1.84
CA ASP A 46 17.36 26.75 0.68
C ASP A 46 17.98 25.36 0.89
N GLY A 47 17.87 24.48 -0.12
CA GLY A 47 18.34 23.09 -0.06
C GLY A 47 17.39 22.07 0.59
N ALA A 48 16.21 22.47 1.08
CA ALA A 48 15.21 21.51 1.58
C ALA A 48 14.61 20.62 0.48
N ARG A 49 14.71 21.07 -0.79
CA ARG A 49 14.27 20.35 -1.99
C ARG A 49 15.39 20.38 -3.03
N VAL A 50 15.60 19.25 -3.72
CA VAL A 50 16.51 19.13 -4.87
C VAL A 50 15.69 18.50 -6.00
N ASN A 51 15.60 19.17 -7.16
CA ASN A 51 14.75 18.75 -8.30
C ASN A 51 13.28 18.50 -7.91
N GLY A 52 12.72 19.35 -7.05
CA GLY A 52 11.34 19.20 -6.53
C GLY A 52 11.19 18.15 -5.43
N VAL A 53 12.19 17.29 -5.22
CA VAL A 53 12.14 16.19 -4.27
C VAL A 53 12.54 16.63 -2.86
N GLN A 54 11.75 16.28 -1.85
CA GLN A 54 12.01 16.60 -0.45
C GLN A 54 13.26 15.88 0.07
N GLN A 55 14.25 16.63 0.55
CA GLN A 55 15.51 16.09 1.11
C GLN A 55 15.58 16.22 2.64
N ILE A 56 14.83 17.18 3.20
CA ILE A 56 14.77 17.43 4.63
C ILE A 56 13.34 17.22 5.12
N VAL A 57 13.13 16.27 6.02
CA VAL A 57 11.84 16.08 6.69
C VAL A 57 11.79 16.93 7.96
N THR A 58 10.72 17.72 8.08
CA THR A 58 10.41 18.52 9.28
C THR A 58 9.09 18.05 9.89
N PHE A 59 8.87 18.37 11.17
CA PHE A 59 7.58 18.13 11.83
C PHE A 59 6.41 18.76 11.07
N LYS A 60 6.62 19.93 10.45
CA LYS A 60 5.60 20.61 9.64
C LYS A 60 5.19 19.78 8.41
N ASN A 61 6.10 19.02 7.80
CA ASN A 61 5.76 18.14 6.68
C ASN A 61 4.88 16.99 7.14
N VAL A 62 5.30 16.31 8.20
CA VAL A 62 4.67 15.07 8.69
C VAL A 62 3.29 15.33 9.30
N LEU A 63 3.10 16.49 9.95
CA LEU A 63 1.85 16.89 10.60
C LEU A 63 1.03 17.88 9.76
N CYS A 64 1.41 18.12 8.49
CA CYS A 64 0.79 19.15 7.67
C CYS A 64 -0.72 18.90 7.51
N PRO A 65 -1.59 19.84 7.91
CA PRO A 65 -3.03 19.68 7.78
C PRO A 65 -3.54 19.92 6.36
N HIS A 66 -2.70 20.40 5.43
CA HIS A 66 -3.03 20.59 4.00
C HIS A 66 -2.73 19.33 3.18
N LEU A 67 -1.85 18.45 3.67
CA LEU A 67 -1.60 17.13 3.10
C LEU A 67 -2.73 16.18 3.51
N ARG A 68 -3.94 16.53 3.09
CA ARG A 68 -5.14 15.72 3.27
C ARG A 68 -5.26 14.74 2.12
N TYR A 69 -5.67 13.55 2.48
CA TYR A 69 -6.05 12.52 1.55
C TYR A 69 -7.42 12.81 0.95
N GLU A 70 -7.70 12.31 -0.26
CA GLU A 70 -8.90 12.64 -1.06
C GLU A 70 -10.23 12.38 -0.32
N CYS A 71 -10.21 11.54 0.72
CA CYS A 71 -11.38 11.17 1.53
C CYS A 71 -11.23 11.47 3.04
N GLY A 72 -10.48 12.50 3.46
CA GLY A 72 -10.47 12.86 4.89
C GLY A 72 -9.46 13.92 5.35
N SER A 73 -9.63 14.38 6.59
CA SER A 73 -8.75 15.33 7.30
C SER A 73 -7.45 14.71 7.85
N THR A 74 -7.04 13.57 7.32
CA THR A 74 -5.94 12.76 7.83
C THR A 74 -4.60 13.26 7.27
N ASN A 75 -3.70 13.72 8.16
CA ASN A 75 -2.33 14.06 7.79
C ASN A 75 -1.45 12.79 7.64
N VAL A 76 -0.25 12.95 7.11
CA VAL A 76 0.67 11.83 6.86
C VAL A 76 0.95 11.02 8.12
N TRP A 77 1.25 11.69 9.24
CA TRP A 77 1.47 11.01 10.53
C TRP A 77 0.28 10.17 10.96
N ARG A 78 -0.93 10.72 10.87
CA ARG A 78 -2.15 10.02 11.25
C ARG A 78 -2.37 8.79 10.38
N GLY A 79 -2.12 8.89 9.07
CA GLY A 79 -2.14 7.73 8.17
C GLY A 79 -1.15 6.64 8.58
N MET A 80 0.06 7.02 9.01
CA MET A 80 1.06 6.08 9.53
C MET A 80 0.58 5.36 10.80
N LEU A 81 -0.09 6.08 11.72
CA LEU A 81 -0.64 5.48 12.93
C LEU A 81 -1.81 4.52 12.63
N GLU A 82 -2.70 4.90 11.72
CA GLU A 82 -3.82 4.05 11.27
C GLU A 82 -3.31 2.75 10.63
N LEU A 83 -2.23 2.84 9.86
CA LEU A 83 -1.57 1.66 9.32
C LEU A 83 -1.09 0.73 10.45
N LEU A 84 -0.43 1.25 11.48
CA LEU A 84 0.02 0.43 12.61
C LEU A 84 -1.16 -0.26 13.32
N GLN A 85 -2.28 0.43 13.47
CA GLN A 85 -3.49 -0.15 14.07
C GLN A 85 -4.03 -1.33 13.25
N ILE A 86 -3.92 -1.30 11.92
CA ILE A 86 -4.25 -2.44 11.07
C ILE A 86 -3.36 -3.64 11.39
N PHE A 87 -2.07 -3.45 11.61
CA PHE A 87 -1.16 -4.56 11.94
C PHE A 87 -1.37 -5.14 13.36
N HIS A 88 -1.90 -4.34 14.28
CA HIS A 88 -2.19 -4.76 15.65
C HIS A 88 -3.36 -5.73 15.77
N ASP A 89 -4.39 -5.62 14.92
CA ASP A 89 -5.53 -6.55 15.00
C ASP A 89 -5.16 -7.93 14.43
N SER A 90 -4.93 -8.89 15.33
CA SER A 90 -4.55 -10.26 14.97
C SER A 90 -5.62 -11.01 14.17
N ARG A 91 -6.89 -10.59 14.24
CA ARG A 91 -8.02 -11.26 13.59
C ARG A 91 -8.11 -10.97 12.09
N ASN A 92 -7.45 -9.92 11.61
CA ASN A 92 -7.56 -9.50 10.21
C ASN A 92 -6.56 -10.18 9.26
N ASN A 93 -5.63 -11.00 9.77
CA ASN A 93 -4.57 -11.72 9.05
C ASN A 93 -3.55 -10.84 8.29
N VAL A 94 -3.54 -9.52 8.45
CA VAL A 94 -2.66 -8.59 7.70
C VAL A 94 -1.19 -8.90 7.95
N ARG A 95 -0.81 -9.05 9.22
CA ARG A 95 0.57 -9.34 9.61
C ARG A 95 1.10 -10.65 9.04
N LYS A 96 0.24 -11.67 8.95
CA LYS A 96 0.58 -12.97 8.38
C LYS A 96 0.84 -12.83 6.88
N LEU A 97 -0.06 -12.17 6.14
CA LEU A 97 0.08 -11.94 4.70
C LEU A 97 1.27 -11.03 4.37
N TRP A 98 1.56 -10.04 5.22
CA TRP A 98 2.78 -9.23 5.16
C TRP A 98 4.04 -10.09 5.29
N GLY A 99 4.12 -10.92 6.34
CA GLY A 99 5.26 -11.82 6.58
C GLY A 99 5.48 -12.84 5.45
N MET A 100 4.40 -13.26 4.78
CA MET A 100 4.45 -14.20 3.65
C MET A 100 4.89 -13.57 2.33
N GLY A 101 5.02 -12.25 2.23
CA GLY A 101 5.34 -11.61 0.95
C GLY A 101 4.13 -11.18 0.12
N LEU A 102 2.91 -11.53 0.54
CA LEU A 102 1.70 -11.44 -0.29
C LEU A 102 1.06 -10.05 -0.28
N LEU A 103 1.21 -9.32 0.83
CA LEU A 103 0.87 -7.91 0.90
C LEU A 103 2.11 -7.10 0.54
N LEU A 104 2.07 -6.32 -0.53
CA LEU A 104 3.15 -5.41 -0.91
C LEU A 104 3.10 -4.15 -0.04
N GLY A 105 4.22 -3.42 0.02
CA GLY A 105 4.28 -2.12 0.67
C GLY A 105 3.58 -1.05 -0.16
N PHE A 106 4.18 0.12 -0.28
CA PHE A 106 3.57 1.24 -1.00
C PHE A 106 4.04 1.23 -2.45
N LEU A 107 3.06 1.18 -3.37
CA LEU A 107 3.31 1.24 -4.81
C LEU A 107 2.47 2.33 -5.45
N GLU A 108 3.04 2.96 -6.47
CA GLU A 108 2.32 3.91 -7.33
C GLU A 108 1.38 3.19 -8.29
N PHE A 109 0.36 3.89 -8.79
CA PHE A 109 -0.61 3.31 -9.72
C PHE A 109 0.08 2.81 -11.00
N GLU A 110 1.03 3.57 -11.55
CA GLU A 110 1.79 3.17 -12.75
C GLU A 110 2.63 1.90 -12.51
N GLU A 111 3.23 1.75 -11.34
CA GLU A 111 3.99 0.55 -10.97
C GLU A 111 3.07 -0.67 -10.90
N VAL A 112 1.89 -0.52 -10.29
CA VAL A 112 0.87 -1.56 -10.21
C VAL A 112 0.41 -1.97 -11.60
N ASP A 113 0.15 -1.00 -12.49
CA ASP A 113 -0.26 -1.24 -13.86
C ASP A 113 0.81 -2.00 -14.64
N ASN A 114 2.08 -1.62 -14.49
CA ASN A 114 3.22 -2.28 -15.11
C ASN A 114 3.41 -3.73 -14.62
N LEU A 115 3.20 -3.98 -13.32
CA LEU A 115 3.24 -5.33 -12.75
C LEU A 115 2.12 -6.21 -13.32
N LEU A 116 0.90 -5.66 -13.45
CA LEU A 116 -0.25 -6.39 -13.98
C LEU A 116 -0.26 -6.50 -15.51
N ALA A 117 0.44 -5.61 -16.23
CA ALA A 117 0.47 -5.59 -17.69
C ALA A 117 0.87 -6.95 -18.29
N LYS A 118 1.80 -7.66 -17.62
CA LYS A 118 2.34 -8.97 -18.04
C LYS A 118 1.37 -10.13 -17.85
N HIS A 119 0.25 -9.93 -17.15
CA HIS A 119 -0.69 -10.98 -16.81
C HIS A 119 -2.06 -10.72 -17.46
N LYS A 120 -2.74 -11.80 -17.85
CA LYS A 120 -4.13 -11.74 -18.33
C LYS A 120 -5.15 -11.69 -17.19
N SER A 121 -4.86 -12.39 -16.11
CA SER A 121 -5.70 -12.48 -14.92
C SER A 121 -4.83 -12.53 -13.67
N ALA A 122 -4.70 -11.41 -12.97
CA ALA A 122 -3.86 -11.28 -11.80
C ALA A 122 -4.37 -10.23 -10.78
N LEU A 123 -3.93 -10.38 -9.54
CA LEU A 123 -4.28 -9.50 -8.41
C LEU A 123 -3.03 -9.08 -7.64
N ILE A 124 -3.04 -7.83 -7.15
CA ILE A 124 -2.08 -7.25 -6.23
C ILE A 124 -2.80 -6.74 -4.99
N MET A 125 -2.22 -6.99 -3.82
CA MET A 125 -2.57 -6.32 -2.55
C MET A 125 -1.42 -5.41 -2.14
N ARG A 126 -1.71 -4.17 -1.79
CA ARG A 126 -0.68 -3.21 -1.37
C ARG A 126 -1.14 -2.35 -0.21
N LEU A 127 -0.17 -1.86 0.56
CA LEU A 127 -0.42 -0.78 1.50
C LEU A 127 -0.70 0.52 0.74
N SER A 128 -1.51 1.38 1.34
CA SER A 128 -1.89 2.64 0.74
C SER A 128 -2.07 3.69 1.81
N PHE A 129 -1.76 4.92 1.41
CA PHE A 129 -2.11 6.11 2.17
C PHE A 129 -3.24 6.91 1.52
N VAL A 130 -3.92 6.43 0.48
CA VAL A 130 -4.88 7.23 -0.34
C VAL A 130 -6.01 7.87 0.47
N THR A 131 -6.46 7.24 1.55
CA THR A 131 -7.49 7.76 2.48
C THR A 131 -7.02 7.74 3.95
N GLY A 132 -5.71 7.72 4.18
CA GLY A 132 -5.11 7.30 5.45
C GLY A 132 -4.57 5.88 5.37
N GLY A 133 -4.27 5.24 6.50
CA GLY A 133 -3.70 3.90 6.53
C GLY A 133 -4.70 2.84 6.05
N THR A 134 -4.48 2.27 4.86
CA THR A 134 -5.42 1.32 4.23
C THR A 134 -4.70 0.23 3.43
N ILE A 135 -5.45 -0.80 3.05
CA ILE A 135 -5.01 -1.85 2.13
C ILE A 135 -5.84 -1.76 0.84
N CYS A 136 -5.16 -1.71 -0.31
CA CYS A 136 -5.81 -1.63 -1.61
C CYS A 136 -5.62 -2.93 -2.39
N PHE A 137 -6.67 -3.33 -3.09
CA PHE A 137 -6.63 -4.38 -4.09
C PHE A 137 -6.60 -3.76 -5.48
N THR A 138 -5.83 -4.36 -6.38
CA THR A 138 -5.93 -4.06 -7.81
C THR A 138 -5.98 -5.36 -8.57
N VAL A 139 -6.97 -5.48 -9.45
CA VAL A 139 -7.25 -6.70 -10.19
C VAL A 139 -7.23 -6.39 -11.67
N LYS A 140 -6.54 -7.22 -12.44
CA LYS A 140 -6.71 -7.30 -13.89
C LYS A 140 -7.32 -8.66 -14.17
N SER A 141 -8.50 -8.70 -14.77
CA SER A 141 -9.18 -9.95 -15.12
C SER A 141 -9.92 -9.83 -16.45
N THR A 142 -10.09 -10.96 -17.12
CA THR A 142 -10.91 -11.12 -18.33
C THR A 142 -12.32 -11.62 -18.04
N ALA A 143 -12.70 -11.81 -16.76
CA ALA A 143 -13.97 -12.42 -16.37
C ALA A 143 -15.20 -11.61 -16.83
N HIS A 144 -15.06 -10.29 -16.93
CA HIS A 144 -16.16 -9.36 -17.22
C HIS A 144 -16.01 -8.65 -18.58
N THR A 145 -15.10 -9.10 -19.44
CA THR A 145 -14.82 -8.46 -20.74
C THR A 145 -14.95 -9.42 -21.91
N ILE A 146 -15.63 -8.97 -22.97
CA ILE A 146 -15.73 -9.70 -24.25
C ILE A 146 -14.41 -9.55 -25.05
N ASP A 147 -13.69 -8.45 -24.85
CA ASP A 147 -12.40 -8.18 -25.50
C ASP A 147 -11.22 -8.60 -24.60
N ALA A 148 -10.48 -9.62 -25.03
CA ALA A 148 -9.33 -10.17 -24.32
C ALA A 148 -8.11 -9.23 -24.25
N ASN A 149 -8.10 -8.15 -25.05
CA ASN A 149 -6.98 -7.20 -25.14
C ASN A 149 -7.25 -5.90 -24.36
N ALA A 150 -8.45 -5.70 -23.80
CA ALA A 150 -8.89 -4.41 -23.26
C ALA A 150 -9.01 -4.35 -21.72
N THR A 151 -8.39 -5.27 -20.97
CA THR A 151 -8.56 -5.30 -19.52
C THR A 151 -7.57 -4.35 -18.84
N LYS A 152 -8.00 -3.10 -18.64
CA LYS A 152 -7.31 -2.18 -17.73
C LYS A 152 -7.39 -2.72 -16.30
N PRO A 153 -6.34 -2.56 -15.48
CA PRO A 153 -6.42 -2.86 -14.05
C PRO A 153 -7.57 -2.07 -13.39
N LEU A 154 -8.33 -2.75 -12.55
CA LEU A 154 -9.39 -2.20 -11.72
C LEU A 154 -8.86 -2.03 -10.30
N HIS A 155 -8.78 -0.78 -9.83
CA HIS A 155 -8.48 -0.48 -8.44
C HIS A 155 -9.76 -0.56 -7.61
N LEU A 156 -9.80 -1.49 -6.66
CA LEU A 156 -10.93 -1.64 -5.76
C LEU A 156 -10.86 -0.62 -4.63
N GLU A 157 -12.00 -0.41 -3.97
CA GLU A 157 -12.09 0.52 -2.85
C GLU A 157 -11.13 0.12 -1.71
N PRO A 158 -10.40 1.10 -1.10
CA PRO A 158 -9.49 0.82 0.00
C PRO A 158 -10.19 0.16 1.20
N LEU A 159 -9.51 -0.77 1.84
CA LEU A 159 -9.93 -1.38 3.10
C LEU A 159 -9.26 -0.66 4.27
N ASP A 160 -10.07 0.01 5.08
CA ASP A 160 -9.67 0.57 6.37
C ASP A 160 -9.77 -0.48 7.49
N LEU A 161 -9.37 -0.09 8.70
CA LEU A 161 -9.45 -0.97 9.87
C LEU A 161 -10.89 -1.44 10.14
N LYS A 162 -11.89 -0.58 9.95
CA LYS A 162 -13.29 -0.91 10.24
C LYS A 162 -13.79 -2.03 9.32
N ARG A 163 -13.46 -1.99 8.03
CA ARG A 163 -13.79 -3.07 7.08
C ARG A 163 -13.04 -4.36 7.42
N LEU A 164 -11.75 -4.24 7.75
CA LEU A 164 -10.92 -5.39 8.13
C LEU A 164 -11.33 -6.05 9.46
N GLN A 165 -12.02 -5.32 10.33
CA GLN A 165 -12.64 -5.86 11.55
C GLN A 165 -13.94 -6.61 11.28
N GLN A 166 -14.66 -6.26 10.21
CA GLN A 166 -15.88 -6.97 9.81
C GLN A 166 -15.55 -8.27 9.07
N LYS A 167 -14.48 -8.26 8.29
CA LYS A 167 -14.02 -9.42 7.51
C LYS A 167 -12.50 -9.39 7.34
N CYS A 168 -11.84 -10.51 7.59
CA CYS A 168 -10.38 -10.56 7.54
C CYS A 168 -9.86 -10.39 6.10
N LEU A 169 -8.61 -9.93 5.95
CA LEU A 169 -8.00 -9.68 4.65
C LEU A 169 -7.92 -10.93 3.78
N LYS A 170 -7.72 -12.09 4.42
CA LYS A 170 -7.65 -13.40 3.75
C LYS A 170 -8.97 -13.76 3.07
N ASP A 171 -10.09 -13.50 3.73
CA ASP A 171 -11.41 -13.79 3.15
C ASP A 171 -11.77 -12.77 2.06
N TYR A 172 -11.38 -11.49 2.20
CA TYR A 172 -11.49 -10.54 1.08
C TYR A 172 -10.72 -11.00 -0.15
N LEU A 173 -9.47 -11.45 0.04
CA LEU A 173 -8.66 -12.00 -1.05
C LEU A 173 -9.35 -13.19 -1.74
N ARG A 174 -9.92 -14.12 -0.96
CA ARG A 174 -10.64 -15.28 -1.50
C ARG A 174 -11.84 -14.84 -2.34
N ASP A 175 -12.72 -14.02 -1.78
CA ASP A 175 -13.93 -13.55 -2.48
C ASP A 175 -13.60 -12.79 -3.77
N ILE A 176 -12.61 -11.90 -3.73
CA ILE A 176 -12.20 -11.13 -4.92
C ILE A 176 -11.62 -12.09 -5.96
N ALA A 177 -10.75 -13.02 -5.57
CA ALA A 177 -10.17 -13.98 -6.49
C ALA A 177 -11.24 -14.86 -7.15
N ASP A 178 -12.24 -15.30 -6.39
CA ASP A 178 -13.33 -16.16 -6.87
C ASP A 178 -14.33 -15.41 -7.78
N ALA A 179 -14.65 -14.17 -7.42
CA ALA A 179 -15.53 -13.29 -8.21
C ALA A 179 -14.89 -12.92 -9.55
N GLU A 180 -13.63 -12.46 -9.51
CA GLU A 180 -12.89 -11.98 -10.68
C GLU A 180 -12.17 -13.11 -11.43
N LYS A 181 -12.32 -14.39 -11.04
CA LYS A 181 -11.62 -15.54 -11.64
C LYS A 181 -10.12 -15.31 -11.80
N VAL A 182 -9.49 -14.80 -10.73
CA VAL A 182 -8.07 -14.45 -10.73
C VAL A 182 -7.21 -15.70 -10.79
N LEU A 183 -6.29 -15.76 -11.75
CA LEU A 183 -5.38 -16.91 -11.90
C LEU A 183 -4.09 -16.76 -11.09
N PHE A 184 -3.57 -15.54 -10.96
CA PHE A 184 -2.26 -15.29 -10.36
C PHE A 184 -2.27 -14.18 -9.32
N MET A 185 -1.48 -14.34 -8.26
CA MET A 185 -1.14 -13.28 -7.33
C MET A 185 0.27 -12.79 -7.64
N CYS A 186 0.43 -11.48 -7.81
CA CYS A 186 1.72 -10.88 -8.15
C CYS A 186 2.40 -10.29 -6.92
N PHE A 187 3.66 -10.63 -6.71
CA PHE A 187 4.52 -9.97 -5.73
C PHE A 187 5.98 -9.96 -6.18
N ASN A 188 6.65 -8.79 -6.07
CA ASN A 188 8.05 -8.58 -6.46
C ASN A 188 8.44 -9.12 -7.86
N GLY A 189 7.53 -8.98 -8.84
CA GLY A 189 7.75 -9.47 -10.20
C GLY A 189 7.65 -11.00 -10.37
N VAL A 190 7.28 -11.73 -9.31
CA VAL A 190 7.00 -13.16 -9.32
C VAL A 190 5.49 -13.39 -9.17
N SER A 191 4.96 -14.35 -9.91
CA SER A 191 3.51 -14.64 -9.94
C SER A 191 3.24 -16.06 -9.47
N TYR A 192 2.30 -16.20 -8.54
CA TYR A 192 1.95 -17.48 -7.96
C TYR A 192 0.52 -17.83 -8.36
N GLY A 193 0.30 -19.07 -8.82
CA GLY A 193 -1.04 -19.52 -9.14
C GLY A 193 -1.95 -19.50 -7.91
N ILE A 194 -3.14 -18.90 -8.03
CA ILE A 194 -4.16 -18.81 -6.97
C ILE A 194 -4.91 -20.14 -6.79
N VAL A 195 -4.37 -21.27 -7.26
CA VAL A 195 -4.96 -22.59 -7.02
C VAL A 195 -4.76 -22.96 -5.54
N THR A 196 -5.73 -22.55 -4.71
CA THR A 196 -6.05 -23.01 -3.33
C THR A 196 -4.95 -22.97 -2.26
N ARG A 197 -3.67 -22.75 -2.60
CA ARG A 197 -2.56 -22.91 -1.65
C ARG A 197 -2.32 -21.71 -0.72
N VAL A 198 -2.76 -20.51 -1.09
CA VAL A 198 -2.55 -19.29 -0.29
C VAL A 198 -3.64 -19.11 0.77
N ALA A 199 -4.87 -19.52 0.46
CA ALA A 199 -6.00 -19.49 1.39
C ALA A 199 -5.99 -20.66 2.41
N ASP A 200 -5.29 -21.76 2.14
CA ASP A 200 -5.30 -22.92 3.02
C ASP A 200 -4.07 -23.02 3.96
N LYS A 201 -3.01 -22.24 3.70
CA LYS A 201 -1.82 -22.14 4.58
C LYS A 201 -1.87 -20.93 5.55
N GLY A 202 -2.96 -20.17 5.50
CA GLY A 202 -3.25 -18.95 6.28
C GLY A 202 -4.04 -19.21 7.56
#